data_AF-A0A956E4E8-F1
#
_entry.id   AF-A0A956E4E8-F1
#
_cell.length_a   1.000
_cell.length_b   1.000
_cell.length_c   1.000
_cell.angle_alpha   90.00
_cell.angle_beta   90.00
_cell.angle_gamma   90.00
#
_symmetry.space_group_name_H-M   'P 1'
#
loop_
_entity.id
_entity.type
_entity.pdbx_description
1 polymer ?
#
loop_
_entity_poly.entity_id
_entity_poly.type
_entity_poly.pdbx_seq_one_letter_code
_entity_poly.pdbx_strand_id
1 'polypeptide(L)'
;MPDYTDKLVSVESAIKRIPPGARILIASGAAEPLGLVDGLVSYGDHLVGNEIVHLLTLGPAPYVAPGLERRFRHKAFFIGANVRSAVQEGRADFMPVFLSEIPRLIREGHVPIQVALIQVSPPDRHGYVSLGVSVDIVHAGVDAADLILAEVNPNMPRALGDSFIHMSRIHALVATEAPLLELEANPQSEVCLEIGRNVAKLIPDGSTIQVGIGSIPDAVCAALHSHHDLGVHTEMFSDGMMHLAEAGVVTGRRKSRLPGKMVTSFVMGSRRLYDWLHDNPQVEMRGSDYTNDPFVIAANDSMIAINSAL
;
A
#
# COMPACT_ATOMS: atom_id res chain seq x y z
N MET A 1 -26.00 -12.99 -7.32
CA MET A 1 -24.62 -12.76 -6.83
C MET A 1 -24.24 -13.97 -5.99
N PRO A 2 -22.98 -14.40 -5.98
CA PRO A 2 -22.57 -15.46 -5.06
C PRO A 2 -22.82 -14.99 -3.62
N ASP A 3 -23.40 -15.86 -2.78
CA ASP A 3 -23.68 -15.54 -1.38
C ASP A 3 -22.43 -15.83 -0.52
N TYR A 4 -21.98 -14.83 0.21
CA TYR A 4 -20.81 -14.89 1.10
C TYR A 4 -21.17 -14.52 2.54
N THR A 5 -22.47 -14.51 2.86
CA THR A 5 -22.97 -14.10 4.18
C THR A 5 -22.51 -15.07 5.27
N ASP A 6 -22.23 -16.33 4.92
CA ASP A 6 -21.63 -17.35 5.79
C ASP A 6 -20.20 -17.02 6.24
N LYS A 7 -19.47 -16.19 5.47
CA LYS A 7 -18.11 -15.74 5.81
C LYS A 7 -18.10 -14.51 6.71
N LEU A 8 -19.22 -13.80 6.84
CA LEU A 8 -19.32 -12.58 7.65
C LEU A 8 -19.35 -12.92 9.13
N VAL A 9 -18.40 -12.37 9.89
CA VAL A 9 -18.24 -12.63 11.32
C VAL A 9 -17.89 -11.36 12.09
N SER A 10 -17.98 -11.42 13.42
CA SER A 10 -17.45 -10.36 14.28
C SER A 10 -15.92 -10.32 14.25
N VAL A 11 -15.34 -9.16 14.57
CA VAL A 11 -13.88 -9.01 14.77
C VAL A 11 -13.36 -10.06 15.75
N GLU A 12 -14.00 -10.22 16.91
CA GLU A 12 -13.58 -11.21 17.91
C GLU A 12 -13.55 -12.64 17.32
N SER A 13 -14.57 -13.03 16.57
CA SER A 13 -14.63 -14.34 15.94
C SER A 13 -13.55 -14.52 14.88
N ALA A 14 -13.24 -13.47 14.11
CA ALA A 14 -12.14 -13.50 13.14
C ALA A 14 -10.78 -13.67 13.84
N ILE A 15 -10.50 -12.88 14.88
CA ILE A 15 -9.22 -12.91 15.61
C ILE A 15 -8.99 -14.25 16.32
N LYS A 16 -10.04 -14.87 16.87
CA LYS A 16 -9.95 -16.20 17.50
C LYS A 16 -9.58 -17.33 16.53
N ARG A 17 -9.58 -17.09 15.22
CA ARG A 17 -9.13 -18.07 14.20
C ARG A 17 -7.61 -18.04 14.01
N ILE A 18 -6.93 -17.01 14.48
CA ILE A 18 -5.49 -16.84 14.31
C ILE A 18 -4.75 -17.81 15.25
N PRO A 19 -3.87 -18.68 14.75
CA PRO A 19 -3.11 -19.57 15.63
C PRO A 19 -1.99 -18.82 16.37
N PRO A 20 -1.62 -19.27 17.58
CA PRO A 20 -0.45 -18.76 18.28
C PRO A 20 0.84 -19.06 17.49
N GLY A 21 1.84 -18.18 17.60
CA GLY A 21 3.13 -18.35 16.92
C GLY A 21 3.10 -18.11 15.40
N ALA A 22 1.98 -17.65 14.85
CA ALA A 22 1.86 -17.35 13.43
C ALA A 22 2.53 -16.03 13.06
N ARG A 23 3.06 -15.95 11.84
CA ARG A 23 3.40 -14.68 11.20
C ARG A 23 2.18 -14.09 10.49
N ILE A 24 1.86 -12.88 10.88
CA ILE A 24 0.71 -12.10 10.44
C ILE A 24 1.21 -10.95 9.57
N LEU A 25 0.82 -10.95 8.31
CA LEU A 25 0.97 -9.81 7.41
C LEU A 25 -0.22 -8.86 7.60
N ILE A 26 0.05 -7.58 7.81
CA ILE A 26 -0.97 -6.53 7.85
C ILE A 26 -0.84 -5.68 6.58
N ALA A 27 -1.97 -5.38 5.95
CA ALA A 27 -1.98 -4.53 4.76
C ALA A 27 -1.36 -3.14 5.01
N SER A 28 -0.64 -2.63 4.02
CA SER A 28 0.25 -1.48 4.15
C SER A 28 -0.49 -0.13 4.04
N GLY A 29 0.17 0.93 4.51
CA GLY A 29 -0.20 2.31 4.28
C GLY A 29 -1.61 2.65 4.77
N ALA A 30 -2.43 3.16 3.84
CA ALA A 30 -3.82 3.52 4.08
C ALA A 30 -4.79 2.32 4.09
N ALA A 31 -4.32 1.12 3.74
CA ALA A 31 -5.13 -0.10 3.69
C ALA A 31 -5.09 -0.93 4.99
N GLU A 32 -4.45 -0.44 6.05
CA GLU A 32 -4.45 -1.12 7.35
C GLU A 32 -5.91 -1.40 7.81
N PRO A 33 -6.31 -2.66 8.05
CA PRO A 33 -7.65 -2.99 8.53
C PRO A 33 -7.77 -2.70 10.02
N LEU A 34 -8.03 -1.44 10.37
CA LEU A 34 -8.00 -0.95 11.76
C LEU A 34 -8.86 -1.78 12.71
N GLY A 35 -10.05 -2.22 12.29
CA GLY A 35 -10.92 -3.04 13.14
C GLY A 35 -10.31 -4.39 13.48
N LEU A 36 -9.65 -5.04 12.50
CA LEU A 36 -8.91 -6.27 12.73
C LEU A 36 -7.65 -6.03 13.60
N VAL A 37 -6.94 -4.93 13.37
CA VAL A 37 -5.73 -4.61 14.15
C VAL A 37 -6.05 -4.30 15.61
N ASP A 38 -7.09 -3.52 15.88
CA ASP A 38 -7.59 -3.27 17.24
C ASP A 38 -8.10 -4.58 17.89
N GLY A 39 -8.69 -5.45 17.07
CA GLY A 39 -9.08 -6.80 17.45
C GLY A 39 -7.93 -7.67 17.93
N LEU A 40 -6.75 -7.59 17.32
CA LEU A 40 -5.55 -8.32 17.77
C LEU A 40 -5.21 -7.98 19.22
N VAL A 41 -5.27 -6.70 19.58
CA VAL A 41 -4.94 -6.25 20.94
C VAL A 41 -6.06 -6.60 21.92
N SER A 42 -7.31 -6.48 21.50
CA SER A 42 -8.50 -6.66 22.36
C SER A 42 -8.86 -8.12 22.62
N TYR A 43 -8.66 -9.00 21.65
CA TYR A 43 -9.13 -10.40 21.69
C TYR A 43 -7.99 -11.42 21.51
N GLY A 44 -6.76 -10.96 21.29
CA GLY A 44 -5.59 -11.79 20.99
C GLY A 44 -4.81 -12.29 22.21
N ASP A 45 -5.42 -12.48 23.37
CA ASP A 45 -4.72 -12.99 24.57
C ASP A 45 -4.04 -14.36 24.36
N HIS A 46 -4.57 -15.14 23.42
CA HIS A 46 -4.05 -16.44 23.00
C HIS A 46 -2.89 -16.37 21.99
N LEU A 47 -2.62 -15.18 21.42
CA LEU A 47 -1.65 -14.98 20.33
C LEU A 47 -0.23 -14.83 20.85
N VAL A 48 0.21 -15.76 21.70
CA VAL A 48 1.57 -15.75 22.27
C VAL A 48 2.58 -16.09 21.19
N GLY A 49 3.63 -15.26 21.07
CA GLY A 49 4.76 -15.49 20.15
C GLY A 49 4.45 -15.23 18.68
N ASN A 50 3.36 -14.54 18.35
CA ASN A 50 3.04 -14.17 16.98
C ASN A 50 3.99 -13.08 16.46
N GLU A 51 4.32 -13.16 15.18
CA GLU A 51 5.11 -12.14 14.49
C GLU A 51 4.18 -11.27 13.65
N ILE A 52 4.42 -9.96 13.63
CA ILE A 52 3.71 -9.03 12.75
C ILE A 52 4.69 -8.50 11.72
N VAL A 53 4.29 -8.44 10.45
CA VAL A 53 5.08 -7.86 9.37
C VAL A 53 4.21 -6.96 8.50
N HIS A 54 4.75 -5.79 8.13
CA HIS A 54 4.15 -4.86 7.17
C HIS A 54 5.22 -3.86 6.67
N LEU A 55 4.89 -3.10 5.63
CA LEU A 55 5.69 -1.94 5.16
C LEU A 55 5.43 -0.71 6.02
N LEU A 56 5.44 0.50 5.44
CA LEU A 56 4.90 1.68 6.10
C LEU A 56 3.44 1.42 6.44
N THR A 57 2.99 1.81 7.63
CA THR A 57 1.57 1.87 7.95
C THR A 57 1.20 3.25 8.49
N LEU A 58 0.01 3.74 8.12
CA LEU A 58 -0.53 5.02 8.60
C LEU A 58 -1.29 4.87 9.93
N GLY A 59 -1.68 3.65 10.30
CA GLY A 59 -2.40 3.41 11.55
C GLY A 59 -1.51 3.46 12.79
N PRO A 60 -2.12 3.31 13.97
CA PRO A 60 -1.43 3.54 15.25
C PRO A 60 -0.44 2.43 15.63
N ALA A 61 -0.45 1.28 14.94
CA ALA A 61 0.38 0.11 15.26
C ALA A 61 0.29 -0.33 16.76
N PRO A 62 -0.91 -0.52 17.34
CA PRO A 62 -1.07 -0.70 18.79
C PRO A 62 -0.43 -2.01 19.30
N TYR A 63 -0.18 -2.98 18.43
CA TYR A 63 0.52 -4.23 18.72
C TYR A 63 1.98 -4.03 19.15
N VAL A 64 2.59 -2.87 18.90
CA VAL A 64 3.90 -2.51 19.45
C VAL A 64 3.80 -1.70 20.76
N ALA A 65 2.67 -1.69 21.47
CA ALA A 65 2.61 -1.04 22.78
C ALA A 65 3.45 -1.83 23.83
N PRO A 66 4.07 -1.15 24.81
CA PRO A 66 4.76 -1.82 25.93
C PRO A 66 3.84 -2.80 26.67
N GLY A 67 4.36 -3.98 27.00
CA GLY A 67 3.60 -5.07 27.65
C GLY A 67 2.95 -6.06 26.69
N LEU A 68 2.99 -5.81 25.37
CA LEU A 68 2.47 -6.73 24.35
C LEU A 68 3.53 -7.64 23.72
N GLU A 69 4.80 -7.52 24.12
CA GLU A 69 5.95 -8.21 23.50
C GLU A 69 5.86 -9.73 23.62
N ARG A 70 5.15 -10.24 24.64
CA ARG A 70 4.87 -11.67 24.78
C ARG A 70 3.93 -12.19 23.69
N ARG A 71 3.04 -11.32 23.20
CA ARG A 71 2.06 -11.65 22.16
C ARG A 71 2.63 -11.37 20.78
N PHE A 72 3.14 -10.16 20.58
CA PHE A 72 3.53 -9.68 19.26
C PHE A 72 4.99 -9.27 19.22
N ARG A 73 5.72 -9.79 18.24
CA ARG A 73 7.01 -9.25 17.82
C ARG A 73 6.87 -8.68 16.43
N HIS A 74 6.91 -7.35 16.30
CA HIS A 74 6.89 -6.69 15.00
C HIS A 74 8.27 -6.81 14.34
N LYS A 75 8.31 -7.31 13.10
CA LYS A 75 9.49 -7.31 12.22
C LYS A 75 9.23 -6.36 11.06
N ALA A 76 9.72 -5.13 11.21
CA ALA A 76 9.50 -4.06 10.25
C ALA A 76 10.28 -4.31 8.96
N PHE A 77 9.59 -4.33 7.83
CA PHE A 77 10.23 -4.15 6.52
C PHE A 77 10.55 -2.67 6.26
N PHE A 78 9.77 -1.77 6.87
CA PHE A 78 9.97 -0.32 6.83
C PHE A 78 9.62 0.29 8.19
N ILE A 79 10.44 1.24 8.68
CA ILE A 79 10.25 1.87 9.99
C ILE A 79 9.50 3.20 9.84
N GLY A 80 8.19 3.17 10.08
CA GLY A 80 7.34 4.36 10.23
C GLY A 80 7.56 5.08 11.57
N ALA A 81 7.01 6.30 11.70
CA ALA A 81 7.10 7.06 12.95
C ALA A 81 6.43 6.35 14.14
N ASN A 82 5.30 5.68 13.89
CA ASN A 82 4.53 4.87 14.83
C ASN A 82 5.30 3.69 15.45
N VAL A 83 6.25 3.09 14.73
CA VAL A 83 6.98 1.90 15.21
C VAL A 83 8.45 2.20 15.56
N ARG A 84 8.96 3.39 15.25
CA ARG A 84 10.37 3.75 15.40
C ARG A 84 10.88 3.62 16.83
N SER A 85 10.13 4.11 17.81
CA SER A 85 10.51 3.99 19.23
C SER A 85 10.57 2.54 19.68
N ALA A 86 9.62 1.70 19.25
CA ALA A 86 9.61 0.27 19.56
C ALA A 86 10.86 -0.45 19.05
N VAL A 87 11.36 -0.09 17.86
CA VAL A 87 12.63 -0.63 17.35
C VAL A 87 13.82 -0.13 18.18
N GLN A 88 13.89 1.17 18.47
CA GLN A 88 14.97 1.77 19.26
C GLN A 88 15.04 1.22 20.69
N GLU A 89 13.91 0.86 21.27
CA GLU A 89 13.77 0.27 22.60
C GLU A 89 13.95 -1.26 22.60
N GLY A 90 14.16 -1.88 21.43
CA GLY A 90 14.34 -3.33 21.31
C GLY A 90 13.07 -4.17 21.46
N ARG A 91 11.88 -3.55 21.40
CA ARG A 91 10.56 -4.21 21.45
C ARG A 91 10.09 -4.69 20.07
N ALA A 92 10.64 -4.14 19.00
CA ALA A 92 10.46 -4.58 17.62
C ALA A 92 11.81 -4.76 16.90
N ASP A 93 11.81 -5.49 15.80
CA ASP A 93 12.97 -5.73 14.95
C ASP A 93 12.84 -4.99 13.61
N PHE A 94 13.96 -4.76 12.94
CA PHE A 94 14.02 -4.24 11.58
C PHE A 94 14.73 -5.25 10.68
N MET A 95 14.12 -5.56 9.54
CA MET A 95 14.70 -6.43 8.53
C MET A 95 15.05 -5.61 7.29
N PRO A 96 16.33 -5.25 7.08
CA PRO A 96 16.74 -4.49 5.91
C PRO A 96 16.61 -5.36 4.65
N VAL A 97 15.77 -4.91 3.73
CA VAL A 97 15.50 -5.61 2.46
C VAL A 97 15.00 -4.62 1.42
N PHE A 98 15.30 -4.89 0.14
CA PHE A 98 14.71 -4.12 -0.95
C PHE A 98 13.23 -4.46 -1.10
N LEU A 99 12.40 -3.44 -1.31
CA LEU A 99 10.95 -3.60 -1.46
C LEU A 99 10.56 -4.57 -2.61
N SER A 100 11.33 -4.57 -3.69
CA SER A 100 11.13 -5.48 -4.83
C SER A 100 11.40 -6.96 -4.50
N GLU A 101 12.25 -7.24 -3.50
CA GLU A 101 12.63 -8.61 -3.13
C GLU A 101 11.65 -9.24 -2.13
N ILE A 102 10.89 -8.45 -1.38
CA ILE A 102 9.98 -8.95 -0.34
C ILE A 102 8.95 -9.95 -0.91
N PRO A 103 8.25 -9.67 -2.04
CA PRO A 103 7.32 -10.65 -2.61
C PRO A 103 7.97 -11.99 -2.94
N ARG A 104 9.21 -11.97 -3.46
CA ARG A 104 9.97 -13.18 -3.77
C ARG A 104 10.31 -13.97 -2.50
N LEU A 105 10.79 -13.30 -1.45
CA LEU A 105 11.08 -13.92 -0.16
C LEU A 105 9.85 -14.54 0.49
N ILE A 106 8.67 -13.93 0.31
CA ILE A 106 7.39 -14.50 0.77
C ILE A 106 7.07 -15.77 -0.03
N ARG A 107 7.07 -15.70 -1.36
CA ARG A 107 6.71 -16.84 -2.23
C ARG A 107 7.66 -18.02 -2.11
N GLU A 108 8.94 -17.77 -1.90
CA GLU A 108 9.97 -18.81 -1.70
C GLU A 108 9.97 -19.37 -0.26
N GLY A 109 9.15 -18.84 0.64
CA GLY A 109 9.03 -19.33 2.01
C GLY A 109 10.21 -18.95 2.92
N HIS A 110 11.02 -17.95 2.53
CA HIS A 110 12.02 -17.34 3.42
C HIS A 110 11.37 -16.42 4.45
N VAL A 111 10.28 -15.76 4.05
CA VAL A 111 9.39 -15.01 4.95
C VAL A 111 7.99 -15.62 4.86
N PRO A 112 7.75 -16.81 5.44
CA PRO A 112 6.44 -17.45 5.36
C PRO A 112 5.38 -16.59 6.05
N ILE A 113 4.23 -16.42 5.40
CA ILE A 113 3.07 -15.69 5.91
C ILE A 113 1.97 -16.72 6.17
N GLN A 114 1.54 -16.86 7.43
CA GLN A 114 0.44 -17.79 7.77
C GLN A 114 -0.90 -17.08 7.75
N VAL A 115 -0.93 -15.81 8.16
CA VAL A 115 -2.16 -15.02 8.25
C VAL A 115 -1.98 -13.71 7.52
N ALA A 116 -2.95 -13.32 6.70
CA ALA A 116 -3.04 -11.99 6.11
C ALA A 116 -4.28 -11.26 6.66
N LEU A 117 -4.06 -10.08 7.24
CA LEU A 117 -5.10 -9.14 7.61
C LEU A 117 -5.12 -8.05 6.55
N ILE A 118 -6.21 -7.99 5.79
CA ILE A 118 -6.36 -7.05 4.67
C ILE A 118 -7.63 -6.22 4.79
N GLN A 119 -7.65 -5.09 4.09
CA GLN A 119 -8.86 -4.31 3.86
C GLN A 119 -9.17 -4.31 2.37
N VAL A 120 -10.43 -4.48 1.99
CA VAL A 120 -10.85 -4.65 0.59
C VAL A 120 -12.14 -3.91 0.27
N SER A 121 -12.37 -3.64 -1.02
CA SER A 121 -13.65 -3.14 -1.51
C SER A 121 -14.76 -4.20 -1.35
N PRO A 122 -16.05 -3.81 -1.46
CA PRO A 122 -17.14 -4.78 -1.62
C PRO A 122 -16.93 -5.67 -2.86
N PRO A 123 -17.44 -6.91 -2.84
CA PRO A 123 -17.33 -7.82 -3.98
C PRO A 123 -18.16 -7.32 -5.16
N ASP A 124 -17.63 -7.46 -6.37
CA ASP A 124 -18.37 -7.19 -7.59
C ASP A 124 -19.33 -8.35 -7.95
N ARG A 125 -20.05 -8.20 -9.07
CA ARG A 125 -21.03 -9.19 -9.54
C ARG A 125 -20.43 -10.58 -9.83
N HIS A 126 -19.10 -10.66 -10.00
CA HIS A 126 -18.36 -11.88 -10.29
C HIS A 126 -17.68 -12.47 -9.05
N GLY A 127 -17.87 -11.85 -7.88
CA GLY A 127 -17.30 -12.33 -6.62
C GLY A 127 -15.85 -11.90 -6.40
N TYR A 128 -15.37 -10.86 -7.08
CA TYR A 128 -14.04 -10.28 -6.84
C TYR A 128 -14.12 -9.04 -5.96
N VAL A 129 -13.26 -8.99 -4.95
CA VAL A 129 -12.94 -7.77 -4.20
C VAL A 129 -11.63 -7.18 -4.72
N SER A 130 -11.35 -5.92 -4.37
CA SER A 130 -10.11 -5.24 -4.69
C SER A 130 -9.35 -4.87 -3.41
N LEU A 131 -8.04 -5.10 -3.39
CA LEU A 131 -7.08 -4.60 -2.40
C LEU A 131 -7.00 -3.05 -2.35
N GLY A 132 -7.49 -2.40 -3.41
CA GLY A 132 -7.66 -0.95 -3.46
C GLY A 132 -6.33 -0.21 -3.42
N VAL A 133 -6.10 0.57 -2.37
CA VAL A 133 -4.99 1.53 -2.30
C VAL A 133 -3.62 0.89 -2.05
N SER A 134 -3.53 -0.41 -1.74
CA SER A 134 -2.26 -1.08 -1.41
C SER A 134 -2.23 -2.49 -2.00
N VAL A 135 -1.44 -2.67 -3.05
CA VAL A 135 -1.17 -3.99 -3.66
C VAL A 135 0.20 -4.48 -3.20
N ASP A 136 1.25 -3.69 -3.43
CA ASP A 136 2.61 -3.86 -2.90
C ASP A 136 3.06 -5.30 -2.58
N ILE A 137 3.50 -5.55 -1.35
CA ILE A 137 3.82 -6.88 -0.85
C ILE A 137 2.56 -7.63 -0.41
N VAL A 138 1.46 -6.90 -0.19
CA VAL A 138 0.18 -7.47 0.25
C VAL A 138 -0.33 -8.52 -0.73
N HIS A 139 -0.20 -8.30 -2.03
CA HIS A 139 -0.60 -9.28 -3.04
C HIS A 139 0.13 -10.62 -2.84
N ALA A 140 1.46 -10.59 -2.68
CA ALA A 140 2.23 -11.81 -2.40
C ALA A 140 1.92 -12.42 -1.02
N GLY A 141 1.66 -11.57 -0.02
CA GLY A 141 1.25 -12.00 1.31
C GLY A 141 -0.09 -12.72 1.32
N VAL A 142 -1.08 -12.20 0.61
CA VAL A 142 -2.40 -12.84 0.41
C VAL A 142 -2.24 -14.14 -0.36
N ASP A 143 -1.41 -14.16 -1.40
CA ASP A 143 -1.20 -15.36 -2.18
C ASP A 143 -0.59 -16.51 -1.38
N ALA A 144 0.33 -16.20 -0.46
CA ALA A 144 1.02 -17.16 0.38
C ALA A 144 0.27 -17.54 1.66
N ALA A 145 -0.68 -16.72 2.14
CA ALA A 145 -1.33 -16.91 3.44
C ALA A 145 -2.25 -18.14 3.48
N ASP A 146 -2.15 -18.91 4.57
CA ASP A 146 -3.04 -20.01 4.89
C ASP A 146 -4.42 -19.52 5.38
N LEU A 147 -4.45 -18.37 6.05
CA LEU A 147 -5.65 -17.73 6.58
C LEU A 147 -5.73 -16.27 6.14
N ILE A 148 -6.83 -15.89 5.48
CA ILE A 148 -7.07 -14.52 5.02
C ILE A 148 -8.30 -13.98 5.74
N LEU A 149 -8.10 -12.95 6.56
CA LEU A 149 -9.15 -12.20 7.24
C LEU A 149 -9.25 -10.83 6.59
N ALA A 150 -10.43 -10.51 6.05
CA ALA A 150 -10.62 -9.27 5.31
C ALA A 150 -11.65 -8.37 5.98
N GLU A 151 -11.29 -7.11 6.15
CA GLU A 151 -12.21 -6.04 6.47
C GLU A 151 -12.79 -5.48 5.15
N VAL A 152 -14.09 -5.65 4.94
CA VAL A 152 -14.78 -5.19 3.73
C VAL A 152 -15.30 -3.78 3.97
N ASN A 153 -14.76 -2.83 3.22
CA ASN A 153 -15.05 -1.41 3.37
C ASN A 153 -15.58 -0.81 2.06
N PRO A 154 -16.83 -0.31 2.00
CA PRO A 154 -17.34 0.43 0.85
C PRO A 154 -16.52 1.66 0.48
N ASN A 155 -15.75 2.21 1.43
CA ASN A 155 -14.85 3.33 1.22
C ASN A 155 -13.53 2.95 0.55
N MET A 156 -13.21 1.65 0.44
CA MET A 156 -12.02 1.16 -0.27
C MET A 156 -12.28 1.21 -1.79
N PRO A 157 -11.48 1.93 -2.58
CA PRO A 157 -11.68 1.99 -4.02
C PRO A 157 -11.47 0.63 -4.67
N ARG A 158 -12.25 0.37 -5.72
CA ARG A 158 -12.02 -0.76 -6.62
C ARG A 158 -10.92 -0.37 -7.61
N ALA A 159 -9.68 -0.37 -7.13
CA ALA A 159 -8.51 -0.14 -7.98
C ALA A 159 -8.33 -1.30 -8.96
N LEU A 160 -7.76 -1.03 -10.14
CA LEU A 160 -7.58 -2.03 -11.20
C LEU A 160 -6.15 -2.58 -11.22
N GLY A 161 -5.90 -3.62 -12.03
CA GLY A 161 -4.59 -4.28 -12.14
C GLY A 161 -4.55 -5.58 -11.36
N ASP A 162 -3.45 -5.85 -10.67
CA ASP A 162 -3.25 -7.05 -9.85
C ASP A 162 -3.85 -6.89 -8.44
N SER A 163 -4.89 -6.07 -8.30
CA SER A 163 -5.56 -5.78 -7.02
C SER A 163 -6.67 -6.78 -6.66
N PHE A 164 -7.10 -7.62 -7.61
CA PHE A 164 -8.31 -8.42 -7.47
C PHE A 164 -8.08 -9.74 -6.75
N ILE A 165 -8.94 -10.03 -5.76
CA ILE A 165 -8.96 -11.31 -5.05
C ILE A 165 -10.37 -11.89 -5.15
N HIS A 166 -10.49 -13.16 -5.54
CA HIS A 166 -11.79 -13.83 -5.52
C HIS A 166 -12.18 -14.20 -4.08
N MET A 167 -13.44 -13.96 -3.72
CA MET A 167 -13.97 -14.18 -2.37
C MET A 167 -13.83 -15.62 -1.86
N SER A 168 -13.66 -16.61 -2.76
CA SER A 168 -13.38 -18.00 -2.36
C SER A 168 -12.04 -18.17 -1.63
N ARG A 169 -11.08 -17.27 -1.84
CA ARG A 169 -9.78 -17.26 -1.14
C ARG A 169 -9.90 -16.72 0.30
N ILE A 170 -10.93 -15.92 0.59
CA ILE A 170 -11.06 -15.23 1.88
C ILE A 170 -11.78 -16.13 2.89
N HIS A 171 -11.22 -16.23 4.09
CA HIS A 171 -11.69 -17.18 5.11
C HIS A 171 -12.70 -16.57 6.09
N ALA A 172 -12.58 -15.27 6.37
CA ALA A 172 -13.53 -14.53 7.19
C ALA A 172 -13.62 -13.07 6.73
N LEU A 173 -14.82 -12.51 6.81
CA LEU A 173 -15.11 -11.12 6.49
C LEU A 173 -15.57 -10.40 7.74
N VAL A 174 -15.11 -9.16 7.91
CA VAL A 174 -15.65 -8.20 8.88
C VAL A 174 -16.13 -7.00 8.10
N ALA A 175 -17.37 -6.55 8.32
CA ALA A 175 -17.87 -5.34 7.67
C ALA A 175 -17.39 -4.08 8.43
N THR A 176 -17.03 -3.05 7.68
CA THR A 176 -16.70 -1.73 8.21
C THR A 176 -17.25 -0.65 7.26
N GLU A 177 -17.47 0.55 7.78
CA GLU A 177 -17.77 1.74 6.99
C GLU A 177 -16.88 2.92 7.39
N ALA A 178 -15.76 2.65 8.08
CA ALA A 178 -14.83 3.68 8.49
C ALA A 178 -14.20 4.35 7.25
N PRO A 179 -13.92 5.66 7.29
CA PRO A 179 -13.07 6.30 6.29
C PRO A 179 -11.69 5.63 6.22
N LEU A 180 -11.10 5.60 5.02
CA LEU A 180 -9.69 5.21 4.89
C LEU A 180 -8.79 6.25 5.56
N LEU A 181 -7.63 5.81 6.02
CA LEU A 181 -6.61 6.71 6.53
C LEU A 181 -6.11 7.63 5.42
N GLU A 182 -6.03 8.92 5.71
CA GLU A 182 -5.57 9.94 4.77
C GLU A 182 -4.14 10.39 5.12
N LEU A 183 -3.38 10.75 4.09
CA LEU A 183 -2.08 11.40 4.26
C LEU A 183 -2.25 12.90 3.99
N GLU A 184 -2.13 13.71 5.03
CA GLU A 184 -2.25 15.15 4.90
C GLU A 184 -1.10 15.76 4.09
N ALA A 185 -1.44 16.68 3.19
CA ALA A 185 -0.46 17.45 2.44
C ALA A 185 0.25 18.44 3.37
N ASN A 186 1.59 18.41 3.38
CA ASN A 186 2.37 19.35 4.16
C ASN A 186 2.53 20.67 3.39
N PRO A 187 2.50 21.83 4.08
CA PRO A 187 2.83 23.11 3.46
C PRO A 187 4.22 23.07 2.81
N GLN A 188 4.30 23.57 1.58
CA GLN A 188 5.57 23.65 0.84
C GLN A 188 6.34 24.90 1.26
N SER A 189 7.54 24.71 1.81
CA SER A 189 8.45 25.82 2.09
C SER A 189 9.02 26.41 0.79
N GLU A 190 9.54 27.64 0.83
CA GLU A 190 10.23 28.25 -0.32
C GLU A 190 11.38 27.39 -0.84
N VAL A 191 12.09 26.70 0.07
CA VAL A 191 13.15 25.75 -0.27
C VAL A 191 12.58 24.57 -1.07
N CYS A 192 11.45 23.98 -0.66
CA CYS A 192 10.82 22.89 -1.39
C CYS A 192 10.37 23.34 -2.79
N LEU A 193 9.79 24.54 -2.90
CA LEU A 193 9.36 25.12 -4.17
C LEU A 193 10.54 25.35 -5.13
N GLU A 194 11.66 25.85 -4.62
CA GLU A 194 12.86 26.07 -5.44
C GLU A 194 13.48 24.74 -5.88
N ILE A 195 13.52 23.73 -5.00
CA ILE A 195 13.92 22.37 -5.38
C ILE A 195 13.00 21.83 -6.48
N GLY A 196 11.68 21.96 -6.31
CA GLY A 196 10.68 21.54 -7.29
C GLY A 196 10.91 22.15 -8.67
N ARG A 197 11.12 23.47 -8.73
CA ARG A 197 11.42 24.19 -9.98
C ARG A 197 12.73 23.75 -10.62
N ASN A 198 13.76 23.44 -9.83
CA ASN A 198 15.04 23.00 -10.37
C ASN A 198 14.99 21.56 -10.88
N VAL A 199 14.28 20.68 -10.18
CA VAL A 199 14.04 19.30 -10.64
C VAL A 199 13.20 19.28 -11.92
N ALA A 200 12.14 20.11 -12.01
CA ALA A 200 11.27 20.18 -13.19
C ALA A 200 12.03 20.54 -14.48
N LYS A 201 13.09 21.36 -14.39
CA LYS A 201 13.96 21.70 -15.55
C LYS A 201 14.75 20.51 -16.07
N LEU A 202 14.96 19.48 -15.26
CA LEU A 202 15.68 18.25 -15.62
C LEU A 202 14.76 17.20 -16.25
N ILE A 203 13.45 17.48 -16.35
CA ILE A 203 12.44 16.54 -16.83
C ILE A 203 11.98 17.01 -18.22
N PRO A 204 12.37 16.32 -19.30
CA PRO A 204 11.82 16.55 -20.62
C PRO A 204 10.35 16.15 -20.73
N ASP A 205 9.61 16.75 -21.65
CA ASP A 205 8.30 16.26 -22.07
C ASP A 205 8.37 14.80 -22.54
N GLY A 206 7.32 14.03 -22.28
CA GLY A 206 7.26 12.62 -22.63
C GLY A 206 8.01 11.67 -21.69
N SER A 207 8.67 12.18 -20.64
CA SER A 207 9.40 11.35 -19.67
C SER A 207 8.47 10.46 -18.86
N THR A 208 8.97 9.29 -18.45
CA THR A 208 8.30 8.46 -17.44
C THR A 208 8.85 8.81 -16.06
N ILE A 209 8.00 9.22 -15.13
CA ILE A 209 8.43 9.70 -13.82
C ILE A 209 8.06 8.73 -12.69
N GLN A 210 8.95 8.65 -11.72
CA GLN A 210 8.72 8.12 -10.38
C GLN A 210 8.89 9.26 -9.38
N VAL A 211 7.91 9.41 -8.49
CA VAL A 211 7.87 10.48 -7.48
C VAL A 211 7.39 9.88 -6.16
N GLY A 212 8.01 10.26 -5.04
CA GLY A 212 7.61 9.82 -3.69
C GLY A 212 6.50 10.68 -3.06
N ILE A 213 6.47 10.73 -1.73
CA ILE A 213 5.58 11.59 -0.94
C ILE A 213 6.34 12.66 -0.15
N GLY A 214 5.61 13.73 0.18
CA GLY A 214 6.08 14.80 1.05
C GLY A 214 6.27 16.11 0.29
N SER A 215 6.71 17.13 1.03
CA SER A 215 6.75 18.51 0.54
C SER A 215 7.62 18.72 -0.70
N ILE A 216 8.74 18.01 -0.85
CA ILE A 216 9.59 18.09 -2.05
C ILE A 216 8.91 17.42 -3.26
N PRO A 217 8.50 16.14 -3.20
CA PRO A 217 7.71 15.51 -4.26
C PRO A 217 6.48 16.31 -4.70
N ASP A 218 5.71 16.85 -3.74
CA ASP A 218 4.54 17.66 -4.06
C ASP A 218 4.93 18.96 -4.79
N ALA A 219 6.06 19.58 -4.41
CA ALA A 219 6.56 20.78 -5.06
C ALA A 219 7.08 20.50 -6.47
N VAL A 220 7.65 19.32 -6.71
CA VAL A 220 8.01 18.85 -8.05
C VAL A 220 6.75 18.69 -8.89
N CYS A 221 5.73 17.96 -8.40
CA CYS A 221 4.46 17.82 -9.11
C CYS A 221 3.83 19.18 -9.45
N ALA A 222 3.83 20.12 -8.50
CA ALA A 222 3.34 21.48 -8.75
C ALA A 222 4.10 22.19 -9.88
N ALA A 223 5.42 21.99 -9.98
CA ALA A 223 6.26 22.59 -11.02
C ALA A 223 6.16 21.90 -12.39
N LEU A 224 5.48 20.76 -12.51
CA LEU A 224 5.32 20.00 -13.75
C LEU A 224 4.07 20.37 -14.56
N HIS A 225 3.25 21.34 -14.12
CA HIS A 225 1.98 21.67 -14.79
C HIS A 225 2.12 22.16 -16.25
N SER A 226 3.30 22.64 -16.65
CA SER A 226 3.58 23.06 -18.02
C SER A 226 4.13 21.96 -18.92
N HIS A 227 4.37 20.75 -18.39
CA HIS A 227 4.89 19.62 -19.15
C HIS A 227 3.79 18.93 -19.94
N HIS A 228 4.20 18.14 -20.92
CA HIS A 228 3.30 17.43 -21.81
C HIS A 228 3.65 15.95 -21.94
N ASP A 229 2.61 15.11 -22.00
CA ASP A 229 2.67 13.67 -22.24
C ASP A 229 3.55 12.88 -21.26
N LEU A 230 3.60 13.30 -19.99
CA LEU A 230 4.31 12.55 -18.97
C LEU A 230 3.71 11.15 -18.79
N GLY A 231 4.58 10.18 -18.54
CA GLY A 231 4.22 8.84 -18.10
C GLY A 231 4.48 8.64 -16.61
N VAL A 232 3.80 7.68 -15.99
CA VAL A 232 3.99 7.36 -14.57
C VAL A 232 4.28 5.86 -14.44
N HIS A 233 5.45 5.55 -13.90
CA HIS A 233 5.82 4.24 -13.37
C HIS A 233 6.47 4.50 -12.03
N THR A 234 5.73 4.32 -10.95
CA THR A 234 6.18 4.73 -9.62
C THR A 234 5.93 3.61 -8.61
N GLU A 235 6.63 3.66 -7.49
CA GLU A 235 6.28 2.83 -6.34
C GLU A 235 4.92 3.25 -5.78
N MET A 236 4.72 4.57 -5.63
CA MET A 236 3.51 5.15 -5.08
C MET A 236 3.23 6.54 -5.64
N PHE A 237 2.01 7.05 -5.50
CA PHE A 237 1.71 8.48 -5.70
C PHE A 237 0.64 9.02 -4.75
N SER A 238 0.62 10.34 -4.62
CA SER A 238 -0.35 11.13 -3.83
C SER A 238 -1.12 12.11 -4.73
N ASP A 239 -1.89 13.01 -4.13
CA ASP A 239 -2.80 13.97 -4.75
C ASP A 239 -2.17 14.76 -5.91
N GLY A 240 -0.90 15.17 -5.78
CA GLY A 240 -0.22 15.93 -6.82
C GLY A 240 -0.17 15.21 -8.18
N MET A 241 -0.05 13.87 -8.17
CA MET A 241 -0.05 13.09 -9.40
C MET A 241 -1.45 12.97 -10.01
N MET A 242 -2.49 12.86 -9.17
CA MET A 242 -3.88 12.94 -9.63
C MET A 242 -4.15 14.29 -10.29
N HIS A 243 -3.69 15.41 -9.72
CA HIS A 243 -3.88 16.74 -10.31
C HIS A 243 -3.21 16.87 -11.67
N LEU A 244 -1.99 16.33 -11.83
CA LEU A 244 -1.31 16.30 -13.13
C LEU A 244 -2.05 15.43 -14.17
N ALA A 245 -2.65 14.32 -13.74
CA ALA A 245 -3.46 13.48 -14.62
C ALA A 245 -4.76 14.19 -15.05
N GLU A 246 -5.48 14.82 -14.12
CA GLU A 246 -6.69 15.60 -14.39
C GLU A 246 -6.40 16.80 -15.31
N ALA A 247 -5.22 17.43 -15.16
CA ALA A 247 -4.76 18.52 -16.01
C ALA A 247 -4.33 18.07 -17.43
N GLY A 248 -4.29 16.76 -17.70
CA GLY A 248 -3.84 16.20 -18.98
C GLY A 248 -2.32 16.27 -19.20
N VAL A 249 -1.55 16.62 -18.17
CA VAL A 249 -0.08 16.59 -18.19
C VAL A 249 0.42 15.14 -18.22
N VAL A 250 -0.17 14.29 -17.37
CA VAL A 250 0.10 12.86 -17.35
C VAL A 250 -0.88 12.15 -18.28
N THR A 251 -0.36 11.68 -19.42
CA THR A 251 -1.14 10.92 -20.41
C THR A 251 -0.68 9.46 -20.52
N GLY A 252 0.57 9.17 -20.17
CA GLY A 252 1.18 7.85 -20.32
C GLY A 252 1.39 7.39 -21.76
N ARG A 253 1.05 8.20 -22.77
CA ARG A 253 1.04 7.79 -24.19
C ARG A 253 2.43 7.47 -24.74
N ARG A 254 3.48 8.04 -24.16
CA ARG A 254 4.88 7.81 -24.58
C ARG A 254 5.61 6.76 -23.75
N LYS A 255 4.95 6.12 -22.78
CA LYS A 255 5.59 5.06 -22.00
C LYS A 255 5.91 3.85 -22.89
N SER A 256 7.10 3.29 -22.70
CA SER A 256 7.51 2.06 -23.39
C SER A 256 6.86 0.81 -22.78
N ARG A 257 6.49 0.85 -21.49
CA ARG A 257 5.75 -0.22 -20.81
C ARG A 257 4.37 0.27 -20.35
N LEU A 258 3.35 -0.51 -20.69
CA LEU A 258 1.93 -0.22 -20.37
C LEU A 258 1.55 1.22 -20.80
N PRO A 259 1.64 1.54 -22.11
CA PRO A 259 1.28 2.87 -22.61
C PRO A 259 -0.16 3.25 -22.25
N GLY A 260 -0.36 4.50 -21.88
CA GLY A 260 -1.63 5.05 -21.41
C GLY A 260 -1.96 4.74 -19.95
N LYS A 261 -1.11 3.99 -19.23
CA LYS A 261 -1.34 3.62 -17.82
C LYS A 261 -0.37 4.33 -16.88
N MET A 262 -0.92 4.81 -15.76
CA MET A 262 -0.20 5.17 -14.55
C MET A 262 0.01 3.89 -13.73
N VAL A 263 1.25 3.42 -13.66
CA VAL A 263 1.59 2.19 -12.95
C VAL A 263 2.08 2.54 -11.56
N THR A 264 1.47 1.93 -10.54
CA THR A 264 1.82 2.15 -9.13
C THR A 264 1.64 0.89 -8.30
N SER A 265 2.23 0.84 -7.11
CA SER A 265 2.11 -0.29 -6.18
C SER A 265 1.18 -0.01 -5.02
N PHE A 266 1.15 1.24 -4.55
CA PHE A 266 0.22 1.75 -3.56
C PHE A 266 -0.08 3.24 -3.78
N VAL A 267 -1.10 3.74 -3.10
CA VAL A 267 -1.59 5.13 -3.17
C VAL A 267 -1.88 5.62 -1.76
N MET A 268 -1.42 6.82 -1.41
CA MET A 268 -1.70 7.46 -0.12
C MET A 268 -1.91 8.94 -0.34
N GLY A 269 -2.98 9.49 0.21
CA GLY A 269 -3.33 10.89 0.04
C GLY A 269 -4.71 11.18 0.63
N SER A 270 -5.44 12.09 0.00
CA SER A 270 -6.78 12.48 0.46
C SER A 270 -7.87 11.48 0.09
N ARG A 271 -9.05 11.65 0.71
CA ARG A 271 -10.27 10.95 0.28
C ARG A 271 -10.57 11.14 -1.21
N ARG A 272 -10.34 12.35 -1.74
CA ARG A 272 -10.58 12.67 -3.14
C ARG A 272 -9.71 11.82 -4.07
N LEU A 273 -8.45 11.59 -3.69
CA LEU A 273 -7.55 10.71 -4.42
C LEU A 273 -8.07 9.27 -4.46
N TYR A 274 -8.59 8.76 -3.35
CA TYR A 274 -9.16 7.42 -3.28
C TYR A 274 -10.44 7.31 -4.13
N ASP A 275 -11.31 8.32 -4.10
CA ASP A 275 -12.49 8.36 -4.96
C ASP A 275 -12.11 8.43 -6.45
N TRP A 276 -11.08 9.21 -6.81
CA TRP A 276 -10.55 9.29 -8.18
C TRP A 276 -9.91 7.97 -8.66
N LEU A 277 -9.35 7.17 -7.75
CA LEU A 277 -8.77 5.85 -8.07
C LEU A 277 -9.85 4.80 -8.39
N HIS A 278 -11.05 4.95 -7.83
CA HIS A 278 -12.13 3.95 -7.94
C HIS A 278 -12.51 3.69 -9.41
N ASP A 279 -12.34 2.44 -9.87
CA ASP A 279 -12.63 1.99 -11.24
C ASP A 279 -11.97 2.84 -12.35
N ASN A 280 -10.87 3.53 -12.05
CA ASN A 280 -10.20 4.39 -13.02
C ASN A 280 -9.30 3.58 -13.97
N PRO A 281 -9.64 3.48 -15.27
CA PRO A 281 -8.87 2.69 -16.24
C PRO A 281 -7.49 3.27 -16.55
N GLN A 282 -7.19 4.50 -16.15
CA GLN A 282 -5.87 5.08 -16.32
C GLN A 282 -4.86 4.50 -15.32
N VAL A 283 -5.30 4.00 -14.17
CA VAL A 283 -4.41 3.47 -13.13
C VAL A 283 -4.30 1.94 -13.23
N GLU A 284 -3.09 1.44 -13.05
CA GLU A 284 -2.76 0.03 -13.01
C GLU A 284 -1.97 -0.27 -11.73
N MET A 285 -2.61 -0.95 -10.77
CA MET A 285 -1.94 -1.40 -9.55
C MET A 285 -1.15 -2.68 -9.81
N ARG A 286 0.09 -2.75 -9.35
CA ARG A 286 0.98 -3.91 -9.51
C ARG A 286 1.72 -4.22 -8.21
N GLY A 287 2.10 -5.48 -8.02
CA GLY A 287 2.95 -5.89 -6.90
C GLY A 287 4.30 -5.16 -6.92
N SER A 288 4.93 -5.04 -5.76
CA SER A 288 6.19 -4.31 -5.65
C SER A 288 7.36 -4.98 -6.38
N ASP A 289 7.26 -6.27 -6.63
CA ASP A 289 8.16 -7.07 -7.47
C ASP A 289 8.03 -6.76 -8.97
N TYR A 290 7.04 -5.97 -9.38
CA TYR A 290 6.95 -5.43 -10.75
C TYR A 290 7.30 -3.94 -10.78
N THR A 291 6.71 -3.14 -9.88
CA THR A 291 6.91 -1.68 -9.90
C THR A 291 8.33 -1.29 -9.54
N ASN A 292 8.95 -2.04 -8.63
CA ASN A 292 10.29 -1.75 -8.10
C ASN A 292 11.37 -2.67 -8.67
N ASP A 293 11.04 -3.55 -9.62
CA ASP A 293 12.05 -4.35 -10.33
C ASP A 293 12.90 -3.42 -11.24
N PRO A 294 14.22 -3.30 -10.98
CA PRO A 294 15.11 -2.49 -11.81
C PRO A 294 15.06 -2.84 -13.29
N PHE A 295 14.81 -4.09 -13.67
CA PHE A 295 14.72 -4.51 -15.07
C PHE A 295 13.41 -4.07 -15.73
N VAL A 296 12.31 -4.01 -14.97
CA VAL A 296 11.05 -3.44 -15.45
C VAL A 296 11.17 -1.92 -15.58
N ILE A 297 11.77 -1.27 -14.58
CA ILE A 297 12.00 0.18 -14.57
C ILE A 297 12.86 0.59 -15.76
N ALA A 298 14.01 -0.06 -15.97
CA ALA A 298 14.96 0.25 -17.03
C ALA A 298 14.41 0.01 -18.44
N ALA A 299 13.28 -0.70 -18.57
CA ALA A 299 12.60 -0.90 -19.83
C ALA A 299 11.64 0.25 -20.23
N ASN A 300 11.53 1.31 -19.42
CA ASN A 300 10.88 2.56 -19.81
C ASN A 300 11.93 3.55 -20.31
N ASP A 301 11.72 4.11 -21.50
CA ASP A 301 12.56 5.18 -22.02
C ASP A 301 12.34 6.48 -21.23
N SER A 302 13.39 7.29 -21.11
CA SER A 302 13.37 8.57 -20.40
C SER A 302 12.80 8.46 -18.98
N MET A 303 13.20 7.40 -18.27
CA MET A 303 12.83 7.18 -16.87
C MET A 303 13.55 8.18 -15.96
N ILE A 304 12.78 8.95 -15.17
CA ILE A 304 13.30 9.90 -14.18
C ILE A 304 12.80 9.49 -12.79
N ALA A 305 13.72 9.17 -11.88
CA ALA A 305 13.42 8.83 -10.50
C ALA A 305 13.79 9.98 -9.56
N ILE A 306 12.83 10.40 -8.72
CA ILE A 306 12.96 11.57 -7.84
C ILE A 306 12.81 11.10 -6.40
N ASN A 307 13.91 11.13 -5.66
CA ASN A 307 13.99 10.65 -4.27
C ASN A 307 14.74 11.64 -3.37
N SER A 308 14.45 11.58 -2.08
CA SER A 308 15.12 12.38 -1.04
C SER A 308 16.18 11.55 -0.32
N ALA A 309 17.10 12.23 0.40
CA ALA A 309 18.12 11.61 1.25
C ALA A 309 18.35 12.44 2.53
N LEU A 310 19.00 11.82 3.54
CA LEU A 310 19.44 12.44 4.80
C LEU A 310 20.95 12.32 4.97
#